data_AF-A0A9Q1BDM7-F1
#
_entry.id   AF-A0A9Q1BDM7-F1
#
_cell.length_a   1.000
_cell.length_b   1.000
_cell.length_c   1.000
_cell.angle_alpha   90.00
_cell.angle_beta   90.00
_cell.angle_gamma   90.00
#
_symmetry.space_group_name_H-M   'P 1'
#
loop_
_entity.id
_entity.type
_entity.pdbx_description
1 polymer ?
#
loop_
_entity_poly.entity_id
_entity_poly.type
_entity_poly.pdbx_seq_one_letter_code
_entity_poly.pdbx_strand_id
1 'polypeptide(L)'
;MKSTLRLAKDLRPNARWGFYHFPYCYNNKDPAYCTQEAVLTNDNITWLFESSTALYPSIYMHESQERKDDFVHAIVGEAFRLRNKSRNPFVDVYPYTRYVYTDSFAFLTKKDLNNTVLQSAQMGSSGVVFWGAGYDTHSVSLCLELQSYINSTLGPFVKNLIDATVLCSDEICSGNGRCVGKILECAGHLKQRERVNELDVNMRDGYERWQQTLMPCSCQCYKGWKGSFCDQFEY
;
A
#
# COMPACT_ATOMS: atom_id res chain seq x y z
N MET A 1 -25.59 5.90 -3.43
CA MET A 1 -24.28 5.19 -3.39
C MET A 1 -24.40 3.71 -3.76
N LYS A 2 -25.20 2.89 -3.07
CA LYS A 2 -25.30 1.43 -3.36
C LYS A 2 -25.75 1.11 -4.80
N SER A 3 -26.84 1.74 -5.26
CA SER A 3 -27.38 1.55 -6.62
C SER A 3 -26.37 1.92 -7.70
N THR A 4 -25.61 3.01 -7.49
CA THR A 4 -24.53 3.45 -8.38
C THR A 4 -23.42 2.40 -8.49
N LEU A 5 -22.92 1.87 -7.36
CA LEU A 5 -21.92 0.80 -7.39
C LEU A 5 -22.43 -0.46 -8.07
N ARG A 6 -23.70 -0.83 -7.84
CA ARG A 6 -24.32 -1.96 -8.50
C ARG A 6 -24.33 -1.76 -10.02
N LEU A 7 -24.87 -0.65 -10.50
CA LEU A 7 -24.92 -0.36 -11.93
C LEU A 7 -23.53 -0.31 -12.57
N ALA A 8 -22.55 0.30 -11.88
CA ALA A 8 -21.18 0.39 -12.39
C ALA A 8 -20.54 -1.01 -12.54
N LYS A 9 -20.74 -1.90 -11.57
CA LYS A 9 -20.30 -3.30 -11.65
C LYS A 9 -21.03 -4.08 -12.73
N ASP A 10 -22.34 -3.90 -12.86
CA ASP A 10 -23.14 -4.58 -13.89
C ASP A 10 -22.66 -4.18 -15.30
N LEU A 11 -22.33 -2.90 -15.51
CA LEU A 11 -21.82 -2.40 -16.79
C LEU A 11 -20.34 -2.73 -17.04
N ARG A 12 -19.52 -2.81 -15.99
CA ARG A 12 -18.07 -3.05 -16.08
C ARG A 12 -17.62 -3.98 -14.94
N PRO A 13 -17.88 -5.30 -15.06
CA PRO A 13 -17.68 -6.25 -13.96
C PRO A 13 -16.22 -6.48 -13.58
N ASN A 14 -15.29 -6.24 -14.50
CA ASN A 14 -13.86 -6.43 -14.27
C ASN A 14 -13.16 -5.17 -13.72
N ALA A 15 -13.87 -4.04 -13.61
CA ALA A 15 -13.31 -2.82 -13.07
C ALA A 15 -13.32 -2.83 -11.53
N ARG A 16 -12.39 -2.05 -10.96
CA ARG A 16 -12.28 -1.83 -9.52
C ARG A 16 -13.11 -0.60 -9.15
N TRP A 17 -14.20 -0.82 -8.43
CA TRP A 17 -15.22 0.16 -8.10
C TRP A 17 -15.25 0.39 -6.60
N GLY A 18 -15.25 1.66 -6.23
CA GLY A 18 -15.34 2.14 -4.86
C GLY A 18 -15.48 3.65 -4.89
N PHE A 19 -15.78 4.24 -3.74
CA PHE A 19 -15.81 5.69 -3.62
C PHE A 19 -14.46 6.20 -3.12
N TYR A 20 -13.97 7.27 -3.75
CA TYR A 20 -12.82 8.03 -3.24
C TYR A 20 -13.07 8.44 -1.78
N HIS A 21 -11.98 8.46 -1.01
CA HIS A 21 -11.89 8.89 0.37
C HIS A 21 -12.43 7.89 1.41
N PHE A 22 -13.17 6.85 1.00
CA PHE A 22 -13.71 5.85 1.93
C PHE A 22 -12.71 4.71 2.19
N PRO A 23 -12.56 4.25 3.45
CA PRO A 23 -13.20 4.77 4.67
C PRO A 23 -12.56 6.07 5.21
N TYR A 24 -13.34 6.82 6.01
CA TYR A 24 -12.85 7.95 6.79
C TYR A 24 -12.23 7.49 8.12
N CYS A 25 -11.25 8.24 8.63
CA CYS A 25 -10.55 7.95 9.90
C CYS A 25 -10.60 9.15 10.89
N TYR A 26 -10.55 10.39 10.38
CA TYR A 26 -10.57 11.65 11.14
C TYR A 26 -9.47 11.78 12.21
N ASN A 27 -8.30 11.18 11.99
CA ASN A 27 -7.16 11.13 12.92
C ASN A 27 -6.27 12.39 12.90
N ASN A 28 -6.81 13.56 12.53
CA ASN A 28 -6.02 14.81 12.49
C ASN A 28 -5.55 15.27 13.89
N LYS A 29 -6.31 14.92 14.95
CA LYS A 29 -5.99 15.31 16.34
C LYS A 29 -5.08 14.30 17.05
N ASP A 30 -5.31 13.01 16.84
CA ASP A 30 -4.44 11.92 17.32
C ASP A 30 -4.10 11.03 16.12
N PRO A 31 -2.92 11.24 15.51
CA PRO A 31 -2.52 10.53 14.29
C PRO A 31 -2.57 9.01 14.39
N ALA A 32 -2.35 8.43 15.59
CA ALA A 32 -2.24 6.99 15.76
C ALA A 32 -3.55 6.22 15.61
N TYR A 33 -4.69 6.87 15.82
CA TYR A 33 -5.96 6.17 15.88
C TYR A 33 -7.06 6.91 15.12
N CYS A 34 -7.86 6.16 14.39
CA CYS A 34 -9.13 6.70 13.91
C CYS A 34 -10.01 7.05 15.10
N THR A 35 -10.74 8.15 14.98
CA THR A 35 -11.70 8.55 16.02
C THR A 35 -12.75 7.46 16.24
N GLN A 36 -13.22 7.32 17.47
CA GLN A 36 -14.27 6.34 17.78
C GLN A 36 -15.54 6.58 16.93
N GLU A 37 -15.88 7.84 16.67
CA GLU A 37 -16.98 8.22 15.77
C GLU A 37 -16.77 7.70 14.35
N ALA A 38 -15.56 7.85 13.78
CA ALA A 38 -15.25 7.32 12.45
C ALA A 38 -15.43 5.80 12.40
N VAL A 39 -14.87 5.08 13.38
CA VAL A 39 -14.93 3.61 13.44
C VAL A 39 -16.38 3.12 13.55
N LEU A 40 -17.19 3.73 14.43
CA LEU A 40 -18.61 3.38 14.59
C LEU A 40 -19.42 3.71 13.34
N THR A 41 -19.14 4.85 12.70
CA THR A 41 -19.80 5.25 11.46
C THR A 41 -19.48 4.26 10.34
N ASN A 42 -18.21 3.91 10.18
CA ASN A 42 -17.77 2.92 9.20
C ASN A 42 -18.42 1.55 9.43
N ASP A 43 -18.55 1.14 10.70
CA ASP A 43 -19.24 -0.11 11.07
C ASP A 43 -20.74 -0.09 10.72
N ASN A 44 -21.39 1.08 10.75
CA ASN A 44 -22.79 1.23 10.36
C ASN A 44 -23.01 1.26 8.84
N ILE A 45 -21.96 1.48 8.04
CA ILE A 45 -22.04 1.54 6.57
C ILE A 45 -21.29 0.41 5.88
N THR A 46 -21.14 -0.75 6.54
CA THR A 46 -20.47 -1.94 5.98
C THR A 46 -21.00 -2.33 4.59
N TRP A 47 -22.29 -2.11 4.32
CA TRP A 47 -22.90 -2.33 3.02
C TRP A 47 -22.18 -1.61 1.87
N LEU A 48 -21.54 -0.47 2.12
CA LEU A 48 -20.78 0.29 1.12
C LEU A 48 -19.53 -0.48 0.71
N PHE A 49 -18.76 -0.93 1.70
CA PHE A 49 -17.52 -1.68 1.50
C PHE A 49 -17.81 -3.06 0.89
N GLU A 50 -18.85 -3.75 1.36
CA GLU A 50 -19.32 -5.01 0.75
C GLU A 50 -19.79 -4.85 -0.69
N SER A 51 -20.32 -3.68 -1.05
CA SER A 51 -20.74 -3.39 -2.42
C SER A 51 -19.58 -2.98 -3.33
N SER A 52 -18.40 -2.70 -2.77
CA SER A 52 -17.23 -2.21 -3.50
C SER A 52 -16.34 -3.38 -3.94
N THR A 53 -15.59 -3.21 -5.03
CA THR A 53 -14.54 -4.15 -5.48
C THR A 53 -13.12 -3.62 -5.21
N ALA A 54 -13.00 -2.39 -4.71
CA ALA A 54 -11.79 -1.81 -4.13
C ALA A 54 -12.12 -0.68 -3.14
N LEU A 55 -11.20 -0.38 -2.21
CA LEU A 55 -11.26 0.72 -1.24
C LEU A 55 -10.23 1.79 -1.59
N TYR A 56 -10.57 3.06 -1.38
CA TYR A 56 -9.78 4.21 -1.82
C TYR A 56 -9.64 5.27 -0.72
N PRO A 57 -9.04 4.93 0.44
CA PRO A 57 -8.86 5.90 1.52
C PRO A 57 -7.93 7.04 1.07
N SER A 58 -8.16 8.25 1.58
CA SER A 58 -7.31 9.41 1.29
C SER A 58 -6.24 9.58 2.36
N ILE A 59 -4.98 9.52 1.98
CA ILE A 59 -3.81 9.71 2.86
C ILE A 59 -3.06 10.99 2.51
N TYR A 60 -3.79 12.00 2.03
CA TYR A 60 -3.24 13.31 1.68
C TYR A 60 -2.60 13.94 2.91
N MET A 61 -1.32 14.27 2.79
CA MET A 61 -0.49 14.68 3.91
C MET A 61 -0.34 16.20 3.93
N HIS A 62 -0.45 16.79 5.10
CA HIS A 62 -0.02 18.17 5.36
C HIS A 62 1.46 18.20 5.71
N GLU A 63 2.19 19.24 5.32
CA GLU A 63 3.61 19.37 5.66
C GLU A 63 3.78 19.49 7.18
N SER A 64 2.88 20.23 7.83
CA SER A 64 2.84 20.41 9.29
C SER A 64 2.33 19.20 10.07
N GLN A 65 1.95 18.11 9.40
CA GLN A 65 1.43 16.92 10.07
C GLN A 65 2.50 16.34 11.02
N GLU A 66 2.16 16.22 12.30
CA GLU A 66 2.98 15.47 13.26
C GLU A 66 2.68 13.98 13.14
N ARG A 67 3.66 13.14 13.49
CA ARG A 67 3.54 11.67 13.47
C ARG A 67 2.94 11.14 12.15
N LYS A 68 3.54 11.57 11.04
CA LYS A 68 3.09 11.30 9.66
C LYS A 68 2.94 9.82 9.34
N ASP A 69 3.81 8.99 9.92
CA ASP A 69 3.77 7.54 9.84
C ASP A 69 2.54 6.96 10.56
N ASP A 70 2.25 7.42 11.77
CA ASP A 70 1.03 7.03 12.49
C ASP A 70 -0.23 7.47 11.73
N PHE A 71 -0.22 8.70 11.20
CA PHE A 71 -1.34 9.27 10.44
C PHE A 71 -1.77 8.38 9.28
N VAL A 72 -0.82 7.96 8.45
CA VAL A 72 -1.09 7.09 7.30
C VAL A 72 -1.44 5.68 7.78
N HIS A 73 -0.74 5.15 8.78
CA HIS A 73 -0.99 3.81 9.31
C HIS A 73 -2.43 3.65 9.80
N ALA A 74 -2.96 4.61 10.54
CA ALA A 74 -4.34 4.54 11.05
C ALA A 74 -5.37 4.52 9.90
N ILE A 75 -5.20 5.38 8.90
CA ILE A 75 -6.13 5.48 7.75
C ILE A 75 -6.11 4.20 6.92
N VAL A 76 -4.92 3.71 6.56
CA VAL A 76 -4.77 2.49 5.77
C VAL A 76 -5.23 1.27 6.58
N GLY A 77 -4.91 1.24 7.88
CA GLY A 77 -5.32 0.20 8.82
C GLY A 77 -6.83 0.08 8.94
N GLU A 78 -7.57 1.20 8.94
CA GLU A 78 -9.03 1.18 8.96
C GLU A 78 -9.62 0.57 7.69
N ALA A 79 -9.04 0.86 6.51
CA ALA A 79 -9.43 0.21 5.27
C ALA A 79 -9.23 -1.31 5.33
N PHE A 80 -8.11 -1.76 5.89
CA PHE A 80 -7.86 -3.20 6.10
C PHE A 80 -8.78 -3.82 7.15
N ARG A 81 -9.10 -3.11 8.23
CA ARG A 81 -10.08 -3.57 9.24
C ARG A 81 -11.43 -3.87 8.61
N LEU A 82 -11.93 -2.97 7.77
CA LEU A 82 -13.22 -3.11 7.10
C LEU A 82 -13.19 -4.18 5.99
N ARG A 83 -12.09 -4.27 5.23
CA ARG A 83 -11.85 -5.36 4.27
C ARG A 83 -11.93 -6.72 4.97
N ASN A 84 -11.25 -6.88 6.10
CA ASN A 84 -11.19 -8.14 6.84
C ASN A 84 -12.53 -8.49 7.52
N LYS A 85 -13.36 -7.49 7.84
CA LYS A 85 -14.74 -7.67 8.33
C LYS A 85 -15.73 -8.01 7.21
N SER A 86 -15.37 -7.75 5.95
CA SER A 86 -16.25 -7.98 4.80
C SER A 86 -16.29 -9.46 4.40
N ARG A 87 -17.34 -9.84 3.66
CA ARG A 87 -17.47 -11.19 3.08
C ARG A 87 -16.40 -11.52 2.02
N ASN A 88 -15.68 -10.53 1.54
CA ASN A 88 -14.62 -10.70 0.55
C ASN A 88 -13.31 -10.09 1.09
N PRO A 89 -12.50 -10.88 1.83
CA PRO A 89 -11.23 -10.39 2.37
C PRO A 89 -10.17 -10.16 1.29
N PHE A 90 -10.49 -10.29 0.00
CA PHE A 90 -9.57 -10.05 -1.13
C PHE A 90 -9.86 -8.74 -1.87
N VAL A 91 -10.75 -7.88 -1.34
CA VAL A 91 -10.95 -6.53 -1.90
C VAL A 91 -9.63 -5.76 -1.89
N ASP A 92 -9.32 -5.09 -3.00
CA ASP A 92 -8.10 -4.30 -3.13
C ASP A 92 -8.18 -3.00 -2.32
N VAL A 93 -7.05 -2.55 -1.80
CA VAL A 93 -6.92 -1.24 -1.13
C VAL A 93 -5.93 -0.41 -1.93
N TYR A 94 -6.37 0.76 -2.39
CA TYR A 94 -5.56 1.71 -3.15
C TYR A 94 -5.62 3.09 -2.48
N PRO A 95 -4.76 3.37 -1.50
CA PRO A 95 -4.70 4.68 -0.86
C PRO A 95 -4.41 5.77 -1.89
N TYR A 96 -5.18 6.85 -1.84
CA TYR A 96 -4.98 8.06 -2.61
C TYR A 96 -3.97 8.95 -1.89
N THR A 97 -2.89 9.29 -2.58
CA THR A 97 -1.88 10.22 -2.10
C THR A 97 -1.63 11.32 -3.13
N ARG A 98 -1.13 12.46 -2.69
CA ARG A 98 -0.61 13.51 -3.57
C ARG A 98 0.90 13.37 -3.70
N TYR A 99 1.49 13.93 -4.74
CA TYR A 99 2.96 14.10 -4.84
C TYR A 99 3.45 15.40 -4.18
N VAL A 100 2.53 16.25 -3.73
CA VAL A 100 2.78 17.47 -2.93
C VAL A 100 2.01 17.42 -1.61
N TYR A 101 2.49 18.16 -0.61
CA TYR A 101 1.72 18.41 0.62
C TYR A 101 0.45 19.22 0.31
N THR A 102 -0.59 18.98 1.10
CA THR A 102 -1.94 19.53 0.86
C THR A 102 -2.02 21.03 1.16
N ASP A 103 -1.20 21.51 2.08
CA ASP A 103 -1.15 22.87 2.58
C ASP A 103 -0.07 23.71 1.88
N SER A 104 1.17 23.24 1.82
CA SER A 104 2.28 24.03 1.27
C SER A 104 2.48 23.88 -0.24
N PHE A 105 1.88 22.85 -0.85
CA PHE A 105 2.12 22.45 -2.24
C PHE A 105 3.58 22.11 -2.57
N ALA A 106 4.47 22.02 -1.57
CA ALA A 106 5.82 21.51 -1.76
C ALA A 106 5.79 20.01 -2.06
N PHE A 107 6.72 19.51 -2.87
CA PHE A 107 6.81 18.08 -3.16
C PHE A 107 7.09 17.26 -1.91
N LEU A 108 6.49 16.06 -1.83
CA LEU A 108 6.77 15.14 -0.73
C LEU A 108 8.26 14.78 -0.69
N THR A 109 8.86 14.87 0.49
CA THR A 109 10.25 14.41 0.68
C THR A 109 10.35 12.90 0.54
N LYS A 110 11.56 12.34 0.32
CA LYS A 110 11.78 10.89 0.34
C LYS A 110 11.33 10.24 1.65
N LYS A 111 11.47 10.94 2.77
CA LYS A 111 10.99 10.50 4.09
C LYS A 111 9.46 10.36 4.10
N ASP A 112 8.75 11.33 3.54
CA ASP A 112 7.29 11.29 3.54
C ASP A 112 6.71 10.40 2.42
N LEU A 113 7.46 10.16 1.35
CA LEU A 113 7.18 9.04 0.44
C LEU A 113 7.31 7.69 1.16
N ASN A 114 8.25 7.53 2.10
CA ASN A 114 8.29 6.33 2.94
C ASN A 114 7.05 6.23 3.84
N ASN A 115 6.68 7.32 4.51
CA ASN A 115 5.53 7.35 5.41
C ASN A 115 4.19 7.18 4.69
N THR A 116 4.11 7.43 3.39
CA THR A 116 2.89 7.27 2.58
C THR A 116 2.92 6.00 1.75
N VAL A 117 3.78 5.96 0.73
CA VAL A 117 3.76 4.99 -0.35
C VAL A 117 4.40 3.67 0.07
N LEU A 118 5.60 3.72 0.67
CA LEU A 118 6.24 2.50 1.19
C LEU A 118 5.39 1.90 2.30
N GLN A 119 4.95 2.70 3.28
CA GLN A 119 4.12 2.20 4.37
C GLN A 119 2.84 1.53 3.86
N SER A 120 2.16 2.12 2.86
CA SER A 120 0.99 1.51 2.23
C SER A 120 1.31 0.13 1.63
N ALA A 121 2.44 -0.01 0.95
CA ALA A 121 2.90 -1.30 0.42
C ALA A 121 3.22 -2.30 1.53
N GLN A 122 3.91 -1.87 2.59
CA GLN A 122 4.25 -2.68 3.76
C GLN A 122 3.00 -3.16 4.52
N MET A 123 1.90 -2.43 4.45
CA MET A 123 0.60 -2.83 5.00
C MET A 123 -0.20 -3.75 4.07
N GLY A 124 0.31 -4.04 2.86
CA GLY A 124 -0.32 -4.95 1.91
C GLY A 124 -1.30 -4.29 0.94
N SER A 125 -1.22 -2.97 0.73
CA SER A 125 -2.03 -2.28 -0.28
C SER A 125 -1.76 -2.85 -1.68
N SER A 126 -2.77 -2.86 -2.54
CA SER A 126 -2.62 -3.35 -3.94
C SER A 126 -1.89 -2.36 -4.84
N GLY A 127 -1.67 -1.15 -4.35
CA GLY A 127 -0.98 -0.06 -5.01
C GLY A 127 -1.35 1.26 -4.33
N VAL A 128 -0.95 2.37 -4.94
CA VAL A 128 -1.38 3.72 -4.53
C VAL A 128 -1.84 4.49 -5.76
N VAL A 129 -2.71 5.47 -5.56
CA VAL A 129 -3.10 6.41 -6.61
C VAL A 129 -2.46 7.76 -6.31
N PHE A 130 -1.51 8.19 -7.15
CA PHE A 130 -1.01 9.56 -7.13
C PHE A 130 -2.04 10.47 -7.81
N TRP A 131 -2.60 11.40 -7.05
CA TRP A 131 -3.52 12.39 -7.56
C TRP A 131 -2.85 13.76 -7.66
N GLY A 132 -3.12 14.45 -8.77
CA GLY A 132 -2.74 15.84 -9.01
C GLY A 132 -3.97 16.66 -9.39
N ALA A 133 -4.02 17.90 -8.93
CA ALA A 133 -5.03 18.86 -9.30
C ALA A 133 -4.61 19.66 -10.54
N GLY A 134 -5.57 20.22 -11.27
CA GLY A 134 -5.28 21.05 -12.44
C GLY A 134 -4.39 22.26 -12.12
N TYR A 135 -4.48 22.81 -10.90
CA TYR A 135 -3.61 23.90 -10.47
C TYR A 135 -2.17 23.47 -10.16
N ASP A 136 -1.88 22.18 -9.96
CA ASP A 136 -0.50 21.70 -9.74
C ASP A 136 0.35 21.76 -11.01
N THR A 137 -0.29 21.92 -12.18
CA THR A 137 0.34 21.86 -13.51
C THR A 137 -0.17 22.95 -14.45
N HIS A 138 -0.65 24.07 -13.90
CA HIS A 138 -1.28 25.13 -14.69
C HIS A 138 -0.29 26.03 -15.47
N SER A 139 1.01 25.88 -15.25
CA SER A 139 2.05 26.67 -15.93
C SER A 139 3.21 25.79 -16.38
N VAL A 140 3.96 26.26 -17.38
CA VAL A 140 5.15 25.57 -17.90
C VAL A 140 6.19 25.36 -16.79
N SER A 141 6.38 26.35 -15.90
CA SER A 141 7.33 26.24 -14.77
C SER A 141 6.95 25.08 -13.86
N LEU A 142 5.70 25.01 -13.42
CA LEU A 142 5.22 23.95 -12.52
C LEU A 142 5.31 22.56 -13.16
N CYS A 143 5.02 22.46 -14.46
CA CYS A 143 5.20 21.20 -15.20
C CYS A 143 6.68 20.76 -15.24
N LEU A 144 7.62 21.69 -15.45
CA LEU A 144 9.05 21.40 -15.46
C LEU A 144 9.58 21.05 -14.05
N GLU A 145 9.07 21.72 -13.01
CA GLU A 145 9.37 21.38 -11.62
C GLU A 145 8.87 19.97 -11.27
N LEU A 146 7.64 19.63 -11.65
CA LEU A 146 7.10 18.28 -11.47
C LEU A 146 7.91 17.24 -12.26
N GLN A 147 8.28 17.52 -13.50
CA GLN A 147 9.13 16.64 -14.29
C GLN A 147 10.49 16.41 -13.60
N SER A 148 11.11 17.47 -13.08
CA SER A 148 12.36 17.38 -12.33
C SER A 148 12.21 16.53 -11.07
N TYR A 149 11.12 16.71 -10.32
CA TYR A 149 10.82 15.91 -9.13
C TYR A 149 10.56 14.43 -9.46
N ILE A 150 9.85 14.13 -10.55
CA ILE A 150 9.64 12.77 -11.05
C ILE A 150 10.98 12.13 -11.40
N ASN A 151 11.84 12.82 -12.16
CA ASN A 151 13.10 12.25 -12.62
C ASN A 151 14.10 12.04 -11.48
N SER A 152 14.18 12.97 -10.52
CA SER A 152 15.19 12.96 -9.47
C SER A 152 14.77 12.19 -8.21
N THR A 153 13.47 12.12 -7.92
CA THR A 153 12.97 11.65 -6.63
C THR A 153 11.87 10.61 -6.76
N LEU A 154 10.69 10.98 -7.29
CA LEU A 154 9.52 10.10 -7.23
C LEU A 154 9.67 8.85 -8.11
N GLY A 155 10.14 9.01 -9.35
CA GLY A 155 10.35 7.91 -10.30
C GLY A 155 11.33 6.87 -9.77
N PRO A 156 12.57 7.24 -9.38
CA PRO A 156 13.52 6.31 -8.78
C PRO A 156 12.99 5.65 -7.50
N PHE A 157 12.26 6.39 -6.66
CA PHE A 157 11.64 5.86 -5.44
C PHE A 157 10.63 4.76 -5.76
N VAL A 158 9.65 5.05 -6.63
CA VAL A 158 8.59 4.11 -7.03
C VAL A 158 9.18 2.89 -7.71
N LYS A 159 10.17 3.07 -8.60
CA LYS A 159 10.85 1.96 -9.26
C LYS A 159 11.51 1.02 -8.25
N ASN A 160 12.30 1.55 -7.33
CA ASN A 160 12.98 0.73 -6.32
C ASN A 160 11.99 -0.04 -5.44
N LEU A 161 10.87 0.59 -5.08
CA LEU A 161 9.82 -0.07 -4.32
C LEU A 161 9.16 -1.20 -5.11
N ILE A 162 8.79 -0.96 -6.37
CA ILE A 162 8.19 -1.99 -7.24
C ILE A 162 9.16 -3.17 -7.38
N ASP A 163 10.41 -2.92 -7.72
CA ASP A 163 11.44 -3.96 -7.86
C ASP A 163 11.57 -4.79 -6.57
N ALA A 164 11.53 -4.15 -5.39
CA ALA A 164 11.57 -4.85 -4.11
C ALA A 164 10.31 -5.67 -3.83
N THR A 165 9.12 -5.15 -4.15
CA THR A 165 7.85 -5.87 -3.94
C THR A 165 7.71 -7.08 -4.85
N VAL A 166 8.15 -6.98 -6.12
CA VAL A 166 8.13 -8.09 -7.09
C VAL A 166 9.12 -9.17 -6.65
N LEU A 167 10.37 -8.80 -6.36
CA LEU A 167 11.37 -9.75 -5.88
C LEU A 167 10.88 -10.50 -4.63
N CYS A 168 10.27 -9.79 -3.68
CA CYS A 168 9.74 -10.39 -2.47
C CYS A 168 8.56 -11.34 -2.76
N SER A 169 7.63 -10.93 -3.63
CA SER A 169 6.51 -11.77 -4.07
C SER A 169 6.99 -13.08 -4.66
N ASP A 170 7.96 -13.02 -5.58
CA ASP A 170 8.42 -14.19 -6.33
C ASP A 170 9.24 -15.14 -5.45
N GLU A 171 10.18 -14.61 -4.67
CA GLU A 171 11.14 -15.41 -3.90
C GLU A 171 10.59 -15.92 -2.55
N ILE A 172 9.64 -15.20 -1.94
CA ILE A 172 9.14 -15.52 -0.60
C ILE A 172 7.70 -16.00 -0.65
N CYS A 173 6.87 -15.39 -1.50
CA CYS A 173 5.45 -15.70 -1.60
C CYS A 173 5.10 -16.54 -2.83
N SER A 174 6.09 -17.21 -3.42
CA SER A 174 5.94 -18.12 -4.56
C SER A 174 5.29 -17.49 -5.80
N GLY A 175 5.34 -16.16 -5.94
CA GLY A 175 4.61 -15.40 -6.97
C GLY A 175 3.09 -15.33 -6.76
N ASN A 176 2.57 -15.92 -5.68
CA ASN A 176 1.16 -16.15 -5.40
C ASN A 176 0.63 -15.35 -4.21
N GLY A 177 1.42 -14.39 -3.75
CA GLY A 177 1.04 -13.48 -2.68
C GLY A 177 1.88 -12.22 -2.73
N ARG A 178 1.48 -11.22 -1.94
CA ARG A 178 2.29 -10.03 -1.71
C ARG A 178 2.96 -10.11 -0.35
N CYS A 179 4.14 -9.53 -0.25
CA CYS A 179 4.78 -9.33 1.03
C CYS A 179 4.14 -8.19 1.82
N VAL A 180 4.06 -8.36 3.14
CA VAL A 180 3.69 -7.35 4.13
C VAL A 180 4.76 -7.28 5.22
N GLY A 181 4.92 -6.15 5.89
CA GLY A 181 6.04 -5.88 6.79
C GLY A 181 7.19 -5.15 6.09
N LYS A 182 8.43 -5.31 6.53
CA LYS A 182 9.55 -4.49 6.07
C LYS A 182 10.13 -4.96 4.72
N ILE A 183 9.37 -4.71 3.65
CA ILE A 183 9.65 -5.20 2.29
C ILE A 183 11.06 -4.84 1.79
N LEU A 184 11.55 -3.62 2.05
CA LEU A 184 12.89 -3.22 1.62
C LEU A 184 14.01 -3.98 2.34
N GLU A 185 13.83 -4.33 3.62
CA GLU A 185 14.78 -5.16 4.37
C GLU A 185 14.76 -6.59 3.81
N CYS A 186 13.57 -7.16 3.54
CA CYS A 186 13.43 -8.46 2.91
C CYS A 186 14.11 -8.55 1.54
N ALA A 187 13.84 -7.59 0.65
CA ALA A 187 14.50 -7.54 -0.65
C ALA A 187 16.02 -7.35 -0.54
N GLY A 188 16.48 -6.59 0.46
CA GLY A 188 17.90 -6.43 0.76
C GLY A 188 18.59 -7.75 1.11
N HIS A 189 17.94 -8.57 1.95
CA HIS A 189 18.46 -9.90 2.31
C HIS A 189 18.52 -10.85 1.11
N LEU A 190 17.50 -10.85 0.23
CA LEU A 190 17.48 -11.68 -0.97
C LEU A 190 18.63 -11.33 -1.94
N LYS A 191 18.86 -10.03 -2.18
CA LYS A 191 19.98 -9.55 -3.03
C LYS A 191 21.36 -9.83 -2.44
N GLN A 192 21.47 -10.00 -1.13
CA GLN A 192 22.73 -10.44 -0.50
C GLN A 192 22.93 -11.94 -0.71
N ARG A 193 21.87 -12.74 -0.62
CA ARG A 193 21.91 -14.20 -0.89
C ARG A 193 22.42 -14.49 -2.29
N GLU A 194 21.92 -13.81 -3.32
CA GLU A 194 22.38 -13.97 -4.71
C GLU A 194 23.88 -13.74 -4.84
N ARG A 195 24.39 -12.65 -4.25
CA ARG A 195 25.81 -12.30 -4.25
C ARG A 195 26.69 -13.32 -3.50
N VAL A 196 26.18 -13.93 -2.43
CA VAL A 196 26.91 -14.97 -1.68
C VAL A 196 26.88 -16.32 -2.40
N ASN A 197 25.76 -16.66 -3.05
CA ASN A 197 25.63 -17.88 -3.85
C ASN A 197 26.55 -17.89 -5.08
N GLU A 198 26.93 -16.71 -5.60
CA GLU A 198 27.99 -16.57 -6.61
C GLU A 198 29.41 -16.84 -6.06
N LEU A 199 29.60 -16.83 -4.73
CA LEU A 199 30.93 -16.80 -4.10
C LEU A 199 31.30 -18.02 -3.23
N ASP A 200 30.38 -18.85 -2.72
CA ASP A 200 30.75 -20.15 -2.11
C ASP A 200 29.55 -21.10 -1.83
N VAL A 201 29.73 -22.42 -1.96
CA VAL A 201 28.68 -23.46 -1.84
C VAL A 201 28.51 -23.99 -0.40
N ASN A 202 29.50 -23.75 0.46
CA ASN A 202 29.58 -24.38 1.80
C ASN A 202 28.84 -23.63 2.94
N MET A 203 28.19 -22.49 2.67
CA MET A 203 27.38 -21.74 3.66
C MET A 203 25.87 -21.98 3.57
N ARG A 204 25.41 -22.88 2.69
CA ARG A 204 23.98 -23.06 2.38
C ARG A 204 23.16 -23.57 3.57
N ASP A 205 23.68 -24.55 4.31
CA ASP A 205 22.90 -25.32 5.30
C ASP A 205 22.63 -24.55 6.62
N GLY A 206 23.55 -23.65 7.00
CA GLY A 206 23.39 -22.80 8.19
C GLY A 206 22.48 -21.59 7.96
N TYR A 207 22.41 -21.09 6.73
CA TYR A 207 21.65 -19.89 6.36
C TYR A 207 20.13 -20.17 6.26
N GLU A 208 19.74 -21.31 5.69
CA GLU A 208 18.33 -21.67 5.47
C GLU A 208 17.53 -21.86 6.79
N ARG A 209 18.18 -22.31 7.86
CA ARG A 209 17.53 -22.56 9.16
C ARG A 209 17.40 -21.32 10.05
N TRP A 210 18.23 -20.29 9.86
CA TRP A 210 18.12 -19.00 10.56
C TRP A 210 17.05 -18.07 9.94
N GLN A 211 16.70 -18.26 8.67
CA GLN A 211 15.80 -17.39 7.91
C GLN A 211 14.31 -17.58 8.23
N GLN A 212 13.88 -18.77 8.68
CA GLN A 212 12.47 -19.02 8.98
C GLN A 212 11.97 -18.34 10.27
N THR A 213 12.87 -17.93 11.17
CA THR A 213 12.49 -17.41 12.50
C THR A 213 12.56 -15.89 12.66
N LEU A 214 13.13 -15.16 11.69
CA LEU A 214 13.40 -13.71 11.80
C LEU A 214 13.20 -12.92 10.48
N MET A 215 12.41 -13.43 9.54
CA MET A 215 12.17 -12.68 8.31
C MET A 215 11.33 -11.42 8.60
N PRO A 216 11.76 -10.21 8.19
CA PRO A 216 11.11 -8.98 8.62
C PRO A 216 9.82 -8.67 7.82
N CYS A 217 9.40 -9.59 6.94
CA CYS A 217 8.15 -9.57 6.19
C CYS A 217 7.50 -10.96 6.18
N SER A 218 6.22 -11.00 5.88
CA SER A 218 5.43 -12.22 5.70
C SER A 218 4.56 -12.14 4.44
N CYS A 219 3.94 -13.24 4.05
CA CYS A 219 3.08 -13.28 2.88
C CYS A 219 1.61 -13.05 3.21
N GLN A 220 0.95 -12.25 2.38
CA GLN A 220 -0.49 -12.17 2.25
C GLN A 220 -0.90 -12.75 0.89
N CYS A 221 -1.44 -13.97 0.90
CA CYS A 221 -1.72 -14.71 -0.33
C CYS A 221 -2.84 -14.11 -1.17
N TYR A 222 -2.71 -14.30 -2.49
CA TYR A 222 -3.78 -13.99 -3.44
C TYR A 222 -4.92 -14.99 -3.32
N LYS A 223 -6.09 -14.61 -3.83
CA LYS A 223 -7.28 -15.48 -3.82
C LYS A 223 -6.97 -16.82 -4.50
N GLY A 224 -7.26 -17.91 -3.82
CA GLY A 224 -6.98 -19.28 -4.28
C GLY A 224 -5.63 -19.84 -3.79
N TRP A 225 -4.87 -19.07 -3.01
CA TRP A 225 -3.59 -19.51 -2.44
C TRP A 225 -3.57 -19.35 -0.92
N LYS A 226 -2.87 -20.26 -0.25
CA LYS A 226 -2.70 -20.30 1.20
C LYS A 226 -1.32 -20.81 1.61
N GLY A 227 -1.07 -20.83 2.91
CA GLY A 227 0.23 -21.18 3.51
C GLY A 227 1.06 -19.94 3.83
N SER A 228 2.11 -20.12 4.64
CA SER A 228 3.00 -19.02 5.03
C SER A 228 3.79 -18.43 3.86
N PHE A 229 3.92 -19.19 2.77
CA PHE A 229 4.67 -18.84 1.54
C PHE A 229 3.79 -18.83 0.29
N CYS A 230 2.46 -18.94 0.44
CA CYS A 230 1.49 -18.97 -0.66
C CYS A 230 1.76 -20.05 -1.73
N ASP A 231 2.29 -21.18 -1.30
CA ASP A 231 2.70 -22.31 -2.13
C ASP A 231 1.62 -23.39 -2.27
N GLN A 232 0.49 -23.22 -1.58
CA GLN A 232 -0.60 -24.19 -1.58
C GLN A 232 -1.86 -23.61 -2.23
N PHE A 233 -2.44 -24.35 -3.17
CA PHE A 233 -3.72 -23.98 -3.77
C PHE A 233 -4.89 -24.32 -2.84
N GLU A 234 -5.87 -23.41 -2.76
CA GLU A 234 -7.12 -23.60 -2.02
C GLU A 234 -8.26 -23.85 -3.01
N TYR A 235 -8.77 -25.09 -2.99
CA TYR A 235 -9.88 -25.58 -3.83
C TYR A 235 -11.21 -24.90 -3.50
#